data_AF-A0A7R9K1U1-F1
#
_entry.id   AF-A0A7R9K1U1-F1
#
_cell.length_a   1.000
_cell.length_b   1.000
_cell.length_c   1.000
_cell.angle_alpha   90.00
_cell.angle_beta   90.00
_cell.angle_gamma   90.00
#
_symmetry.space_group_name_H-M   'P 1'
#
loop_
_entity.id
_entity.type
_entity.pdbx_description
1 polymer ?
#
loop_
_entity_poly.entity_id
_entity_poly.type
_entity_poly.pdbx_seq_one_letter_code
_entity_poly.pdbx_strand_id
1 'polypeptide(L)'
;MQAKSRPRLVGASLSVLLGAVKHYPVETSHHEISNLVGGTEAKVTGRCLETADPWSPCFCHLELCIGWYPCGLKYCKGKGEGKSSSATGSYRCGIKTCKKCSLFSYYVRQKQLCLWDE
;
A
#
# COMPACT_ATOMS: atom_id res chain seq x y z
N MET A 1 16.51 -13.09 -30.44
CA MET A 1 15.80 -13.36 -29.17
C MET A 1 16.84 -13.73 -28.12
N GLN A 2 17.25 -12.79 -27.26
CA GLN A 2 18.26 -13.07 -26.21
C GLN A 2 17.55 -13.19 -24.87
N ALA A 3 17.52 -14.41 -24.33
CA ALA A 3 17.03 -14.69 -23.00
C ALA A 3 18.02 -14.10 -21.97
N LYS A 4 17.58 -13.08 -21.23
CA LYS A 4 18.33 -12.53 -20.11
C LYS A 4 18.21 -13.51 -18.94
N SER A 5 19.19 -14.40 -18.79
CA SER A 5 19.28 -15.32 -17.66
C SER A 5 19.32 -14.52 -16.35
N ARG A 6 18.31 -14.68 -15.50
CA ARG A 6 18.33 -14.09 -14.15
C ARG A 6 19.30 -14.91 -13.29
N PRO A 7 20.35 -14.30 -12.71
CA PRO A 7 21.25 -15.02 -11.82
C PRO A 7 20.52 -15.48 -10.56
N ARG A 8 20.76 -16.73 -10.13
CA ARG A 8 20.36 -17.22 -8.80
C ARG A 8 21.24 -16.50 -7.76
N LEU A 9 20.65 -15.61 -6.98
CA LEU A 9 21.34 -14.76 -5.99
C LEU A 9 21.48 -15.41 -4.60
N VAL A 10 21.30 -16.73 -4.47
CA VAL A 10 21.46 -17.42 -3.20
C VAL A 10 22.93 -17.35 -2.77
N GLY A 11 23.21 -16.67 -1.66
CA GLY A 11 24.56 -16.48 -1.11
C GLY A 11 25.32 -15.23 -1.60
N ALA A 12 24.66 -14.31 -2.32
CA ALA A 12 25.29 -13.07 -2.77
C ALA A 12 25.56 -12.09 -1.61
N SER A 13 26.68 -11.36 -1.68
CA SER A 13 27.01 -10.27 -0.74
C SER A 13 25.93 -9.20 -0.74
N LEU A 14 25.72 -8.55 0.40
CA LEU A 14 24.80 -7.41 0.54
C LEU A 14 25.06 -6.32 -0.52
N SER A 15 26.31 -6.07 -0.88
CA SER A 15 26.67 -5.11 -1.93
C SER A 15 26.16 -5.52 -3.33
N VAL A 16 26.20 -6.82 -3.64
CA VAL A 16 25.68 -7.38 -4.90
C VAL A 16 24.16 -7.36 -4.90
N LEU A 17 23.53 -7.64 -3.77
CA LEU A 17 22.08 -7.56 -3.61
C LEU A 17 21.59 -6.11 -3.76
N LEU A 18 22.25 -5.14 -3.13
CA LEU A 18 21.92 -3.72 -3.23
C LEU A 18 22.12 -3.19 -4.66
N GLY A 19 23.19 -3.61 -5.35
CA GLY A 19 23.40 -3.25 -6.77
C GLY A 19 22.35 -3.84 -7.73
N ALA A 20 21.63 -4.89 -7.33
CA ALA A 20 20.56 -5.50 -8.12
C ALA A 20 19.18 -4.88 -7.84
N VAL A 21 19.03 -4.13 -6.74
CA VAL A 21 17.79 -3.43 -6.39
C VAL A 21 17.73 -2.11 -7.15
N LYS A 22 16.63 -1.88 -7.88
CA LYS A 22 16.33 -0.55 -8.41
C LYS A 22 15.69 0.26 -7.31
N HIS A 23 16.21 1.47 -7.06
CA HIS A 23 15.59 2.40 -6.14
C HIS A 23 14.13 2.62 -6.54
N TYR A 24 13.24 2.47 -5.57
CA TYR A 24 11.86 2.93 -5.72
C TYR A 24 11.91 4.45 -5.87
N PRO A 25 11.28 5.03 -6.90
CA PRO A 25 11.17 6.49 -6.98
C PRO A 25 10.42 6.93 -5.73
N VAL A 26 11.06 7.74 -4.89
CA VAL A 26 10.44 8.26 -3.68
C VAL A 26 9.73 9.54 -4.05
N GLU A 27 8.47 9.65 -3.66
CA GLU A 27 7.66 10.86 -3.78
C GLU A 27 8.26 11.92 -2.83
N THR A 28 9.16 12.76 -3.33
CA THR A 28 9.58 13.95 -2.60
C THR A 28 8.53 15.03 -2.85
N SER A 29 7.54 15.09 -1.96
CA SER A 29 6.55 16.15 -1.92
C SER A 29 7.23 17.52 -1.99
N HIS A 30 6.67 18.42 -2.80
CA HIS A 30 7.16 19.77 -3.15
C HIS A 30 7.45 20.74 -1.98
N HIS A 31 7.50 20.28 -0.73
CA HIS A 31 7.63 21.15 0.45
C HIS A 31 8.91 21.00 1.27
N GLU A 32 9.79 20.02 1.05
CA GLU A 32 10.94 19.81 1.98
C GLU A 32 12.33 19.54 1.39
N ILE A 33 12.58 19.71 0.08
CA ILE A 33 13.96 19.52 -0.43
C ILE A 33 14.39 20.64 -1.36
N SER A 34 14.59 21.83 -0.81
CA SER A 34 15.47 22.83 -1.43
C SER A 34 16.95 22.60 -1.14
N ASN A 35 17.33 21.71 -0.20
CA ASN A 35 18.69 21.72 0.34
C ASN A 35 19.46 20.38 0.38
N LEU A 36 18.96 19.28 -0.17
CA LEU A 36 19.72 18.03 -0.23
C LEU A 36 19.61 17.38 -1.61
N VAL A 37 20.60 17.66 -2.45
CA VAL A 37 21.31 16.75 -3.36
C VAL A 37 21.70 17.51 -4.62
N GLY A 38 22.97 17.93 -4.66
CA GLY A 38 23.63 18.28 -5.90
C GLY A 38 23.75 17.04 -6.79
N GLY A 39 23.36 17.21 -8.05
CA GLY A 39 23.93 16.41 -9.14
C GLY A 39 23.28 15.07 -9.47
N THR A 40 21.95 14.98 -9.49
CA THR A 40 21.21 14.13 -10.45
C THR A 40 19.82 14.74 -10.59
N GLU A 41 19.35 15.00 -11.81
CA GLU A 41 17.97 15.44 -12.08
C GLU A 41 16.97 14.39 -11.58
N ALA A 42 16.62 14.44 -10.30
CA ALA A 42 15.46 13.76 -9.77
C ALA A 42 14.25 14.50 -10.33
N LYS A 43 13.79 14.10 -11.51
CA LYS A 43 12.51 14.54 -12.07
C LYS A 43 11.44 14.21 -11.02
N VAL A 44 11.00 15.22 -10.27
CA VAL A 44 9.92 15.10 -9.30
C VAL A 44 8.73 14.55 -10.08
N THR A 45 8.42 13.30 -9.79
CA THR A 45 7.39 12.55 -10.50
C THR A 45 6.09 12.89 -9.80
N GLY A 46 5.28 13.77 -10.40
CA GLY A 46 3.99 14.20 -9.85
C GLY A 46 2.89 13.13 -9.98
N ARG A 47 1.66 13.51 -9.62
CA ARG A 47 0.49 12.64 -9.76
C ARG A 47 0.12 12.44 -11.23
N CYS A 48 -0.42 11.27 -11.57
CA CYS A 48 -0.82 10.98 -12.94
C CYS A 48 -1.98 11.88 -13.40
N LEU A 49 -2.88 12.30 -12.50
CA LEU A 49 -3.90 13.33 -12.76
C LEU A 49 -3.32 14.65 -13.28
N GLU A 50 -2.24 15.13 -12.69
CA GLU A 50 -1.61 16.43 -13.01
C GLU A 50 -0.69 16.36 -14.24
N THR A 51 -0.42 15.15 -14.72
CA THR A 51 0.53 14.88 -15.79
C THR A 51 -0.16 14.96 -17.15
N ALA A 52 0.23 15.89 -18.02
CA ALA A 52 -0.37 16.05 -19.35
C ALA A 52 0.10 14.97 -20.36
N ASP A 53 1.35 14.52 -20.27
CA ASP A 53 1.95 13.58 -21.22
C ASP A 53 1.62 12.11 -20.87
N PRO A 54 0.88 11.36 -21.72
CA PRO A 54 0.50 9.97 -21.49
C PRO A 54 1.67 8.98 -21.32
N TRP A 55 2.86 9.35 -21.80
CA TRP A 55 4.05 8.50 -21.82
C TRP A 55 5.02 8.78 -20.69
N SER A 56 4.75 9.81 -19.90
CA SER A 56 5.62 10.19 -18.79
C SER A 56 5.33 9.36 -17.53
N PRO A 57 6.35 9.13 -16.69
CA PRO A 57 6.18 8.47 -15.41
C PRO A 57 5.48 9.38 -14.40
N CYS A 58 4.68 8.79 -13.51
CA CYS A 58 3.86 9.48 -12.51
C CYS A 58 3.47 8.52 -11.35
N PHE A 59 2.90 9.07 -10.27
CA PHE A 59 2.27 8.27 -9.21
C PHE A 59 0.75 8.23 -9.37
N CYS A 60 0.20 7.03 -9.27
CA CYS A 60 -1.23 6.77 -9.23
C CYS A 60 -1.70 6.66 -7.79
N HIS A 61 -2.91 7.14 -7.53
CA HIS A 61 -3.60 6.91 -6.28
C HIS A 61 -4.77 5.96 -6.48
N LEU A 62 -4.97 5.04 -5.53
CA LEU A 62 -6.12 4.15 -5.49
C LEU A 62 -6.73 4.19 -4.09
N GLU A 63 -7.93 4.75 -3.99
CA GLU A 63 -8.74 4.66 -2.79
C GLU A 63 -9.55 3.36 -2.81
N LEU A 64 -9.31 2.49 -1.84
CA LEU A 64 -10.05 1.25 -1.67
C LEU A 64 -10.79 1.26 -0.33
N CYS A 65 -12.11 1.17 -0.38
CA CYS A 65 -12.96 1.08 0.80
C CYS A 65 -13.66 -0.28 0.90
N ILE A 66 -13.38 -1.03 1.96
CA ILE A 66 -14.01 -2.32 2.26
C ILE A 66 -15.06 -2.10 3.37
N GLY A 67 -16.35 -2.16 3.01
CA GLY A 67 -17.48 -1.91 3.92
C GLY A 67 -17.72 -2.95 5.02
N TRP A 68 -17.09 -4.11 4.90
CA TRP A 68 -17.32 -5.32 5.67
C TRP A 68 -16.05 -5.78 6.39
N TYR A 69 -15.12 -4.86 6.63
CA TYR A 69 -13.85 -5.15 7.25
C TYR A 69 -14.04 -5.55 8.73
N PRO A 70 -13.52 -6.71 9.18
CA PRO A 70 -13.65 -7.14 10.57
C PRO A 70 -12.83 -6.20 11.46
N CYS A 71 -13.52 -5.37 12.23
CA CYS A 71 -12.91 -4.34 13.08
C CYS A 71 -12.96 -4.70 14.58
N GLY A 72 -13.74 -5.70 14.97
CA GLY A 72 -13.81 -6.13 16.35
C GLY A 72 -14.73 -7.32 16.56
N LEU A 73 -14.89 -7.71 17.83
CA LEU A 73 -15.77 -8.80 18.22
C LEU A 73 -17.06 -8.24 18.87
N LYS A 74 -18.20 -8.84 18.55
CA LYS A 74 -19.48 -8.53 19.18
C LYS A 74 -19.70 -9.43 20.38
N TYR A 75 -20.05 -8.82 21.50
CA TYR A 75 -20.41 -9.50 22.74
C TYR A 75 -21.91 -9.33 22.99
N CYS A 76 -22.59 -10.45 23.26
CA CYS A 76 -24.00 -10.48 23.60
C CYS A 76 -24.15 -10.78 25.10
N LYS A 77 -25.22 -10.28 25.72
CA LYS A 77 -25.54 -10.64 27.10
C LYS A 77 -26.25 -11.99 27.12
N GLY A 78 -25.83 -12.90 28.00
CA GLY A 78 -26.55 -14.14 28.26
C GLY A 78 -27.90 -13.82 28.89
N LYS A 79 -28.99 -14.35 28.32
CA LYS A 79 -30.32 -14.27 28.92
C LYS A 79 -30.36 -15.29 30.05
N GLY A 80 -30.27 -14.83 31.29
CA GLY A 80 -30.20 -15.68 32.47
C GLY A 80 -31.53 -16.36 32.77
N GLU A 81 -31.82 -17.47 32.08
CA GLU A 81 -32.88 -18.41 32.45
C GLU A 81 -32.38 -19.83 32.18
N GLY A 82 -31.90 -20.51 33.23
CA GLY A 82 -31.66 -21.96 33.18
C GLY A 82 -30.30 -22.40 33.69
N LYS A 83 -30.19 -22.58 35.01
CA LYS A 83 -29.43 -23.62 35.71
C LYS A 83 -28.22 -24.23 34.98
N SER A 84 -27.05 -23.58 35.08
CA SER A 84 -25.76 -24.23 35.32
C SER A 84 -24.65 -23.17 35.39
N SER A 85 -24.07 -23.02 36.59
CA SER A 85 -22.75 -22.47 36.92
C SER A 85 -22.10 -21.41 36.00
N SER A 86 -22.01 -20.18 36.52
CA SER A 86 -20.89 -19.24 36.30
C SER A 86 -20.77 -18.48 34.96
N ALA A 87 -21.84 -17.84 34.48
CA ALA A 87 -21.70 -16.82 33.44
C ALA A 87 -22.67 -15.63 33.61
N THR A 88 -22.50 -14.88 34.70
CA THR A 88 -22.99 -13.49 34.85
C THR A 88 -22.20 -12.53 33.93
N GLY A 89 -21.87 -12.95 32.71
CA GLY A 89 -20.86 -12.33 31.86
C GLY A 89 -21.27 -12.36 30.40
N SER A 90 -20.89 -11.32 29.65
CA SER A 90 -21.12 -11.25 28.21
C SER A 90 -20.39 -12.39 27.48
N TYR A 91 -21.03 -12.97 26.46
CA TYR A 91 -20.45 -14.04 25.64
C TYR A 91 -20.18 -13.56 24.21
N ARG A 92 -19.25 -14.23 23.53
CA ARG A 92 -18.87 -13.91 22.14
C ARG A 92 -19.96 -14.41 21.20
N CYS A 93 -20.57 -13.51 20.44
CA CYS A 93 -21.72 -13.86 19.58
C CYS A 93 -21.54 -13.48 18.11
N GLY A 94 -20.47 -12.80 17.72
CA GLY A 94 -20.22 -12.50 16.32
C GLY A 94 -19.05 -11.56 16.09
N ILE A 95 -18.84 -11.18 14.84
CA ILE A 95 -17.80 -10.24 14.42
C ILE A 95 -18.46 -8.90 14.11
N LYS A 96 -17.88 -7.80 14.62
CA LYS A 96 -18.25 -6.44 14.24
C LYS A 96 -17.52 -6.10 12.94
N THR A 97 -18.29 -5.76 11.91
CA THR A 97 -17.78 -5.25 10.64
C THR A 97 -17.87 -3.72 10.62
N CYS A 98 -16.89 -3.09 9.98
CA CYS A 98 -16.81 -1.65 9.78
C CYS A 98 -16.40 -1.36 8.32
N LYS A 99 -16.63 -0.13 7.86
CA LYS A 99 -15.98 0.39 6.65
C LYS A 99 -14.53 0.76 6.96
N LYS A 100 -13.58 0.21 6.22
CA LYS A 100 -12.17 0.61 6.25
C LYS A 100 -11.74 1.07 4.87
N CYS A 101 -11.25 2.30 4.77
CA CYS A 101 -10.68 2.85 3.55
C CYS A 101 -9.14 2.90 3.64
N SER A 102 -8.47 2.73 2.53
CA SER A 102 -7.01 2.83 2.43
C SER A 102 -6.66 3.49 1.11
N LEU A 103 -5.71 4.43 1.16
CA LEU A 103 -5.18 5.12 0.00
C LEU A 103 -3.83 4.49 -0.36
N PHE A 104 -3.75 3.89 -1.53
CA PHE A 104 -2.53 3.29 -2.05
C PHE A 104 -1.90 4.21 -3.09
N SER A 105 -0.63 4.56 -2.90
CA SER A 105 0.17 5.26 -3.90
C SER A 105 1.12 4.27 -4.57
N TYR A 106 1.11 4.21 -5.91
CA TYR A 106 2.01 3.34 -6.65
C TYR A 106 2.57 4.05 -7.88
N TYR A 107 3.86 3.79 -8.15
CA TYR A 107 4.55 4.34 -9.31
C TYR A 107 4.17 3.61 -10.59
N VAL A 108 3.90 4.36 -11.65
CA VAL A 108 3.75 3.84 -13.02
C VAL A 108 4.75 4.52 -13.95
N ARG A 109 5.24 3.76 -14.94
CA ARG A 109 6.20 4.29 -15.92
C ARG A 109 5.55 5.18 -16.98
N GLN A 110 4.25 5.02 -17.18
CA GLN A 110 3.46 5.70 -18.20
C GLN A 110 2.07 5.96 -17.61
N LYS A 111 1.58 7.20 -17.73
CA LYS A 111 0.25 7.60 -17.24
C LYS A 111 -0.87 6.69 -17.74
N GLN A 112 -0.81 6.21 -18.98
CA GLN A 112 -1.85 5.32 -19.52
C GLN A 112 -2.00 3.97 -18.78
N LEU A 113 -1.02 3.58 -17.96
CA LEU A 113 -1.09 2.37 -17.12
C LEU A 113 -1.82 2.63 -15.79
N CYS A 114 -2.15 3.89 -15.51
CA CYS A 114 -2.90 4.32 -14.34
C CYS A 114 -4.40 4.12 -14.57
N LEU A 115 -4.88 2.91 -14.29
CA LEU A 115 -6.24 2.49 -14.64
C LEU A 115 -7.35 3.08 -13.74
N TRP A 116 -6.99 3.62 -12.58
CA TRP A 116 -7.93 3.93 -11.49
C TRP A 116 -7.85 5.38 -11.00
N ASP A 117 -7.06 6.21 -11.67
CA ASP A 117 -6.84 7.62 -11.34
C ASP A 117 -7.72 8.45 -12.29
N GLU A 118 -9.04 8.32 -12.12
CA GLU A 118 -10.09 9.13 -12.78
C GLU A 118 -10.28 10.48 -12.07
#